data_AF-A0A4D6H001-F1
#
_entry.id   AF-A0A4D6H001-F1
#
_cell.length_a   1.000
_cell.length_b   1.000
_cell.length_c   1.000
_cell.angle_alpha   90.00
_cell.angle_beta   90.00
_cell.angle_gamma   90.00
#
_symmetry.space_group_name_H-M   'P 1'
#
loop_
_entity.id
_entity.type
_entity.pdbx_description
1 polymer ?
#
loop_
_entity_poly.entity_id
_entity_poly.type
_entity_poly.pdbx_seq_one_letter_code
_entity_poly.pdbx_strand_id
1 'polypeptide(L)'
;MDAVNVSAGGFVAIHDSSLLDGAVIESVIGVSGYLEPGLHENVTVTLYDVPGATFEQSALTEDETLVAMPHRDTNESGTYDFVATNGSEDGPYLANASPVVDSANVTVPEQTTGASFTVANLTAPELVERNESVEVSATVANPNDVADTQEVTFRFDGEVLVREDVALEPGESTEFDTTVDTTGVETGTFFHGVYTRESGAAAQLRVVDQIQSFGVSNLTAPANATVGESVSVTATVTNPNEFGSEQSVEYRFDGALIEARDVDVGGEGSATVEFELGTGSLASGTYIHSVFSTDFGESALIVLESPDDGDDADDGGDADNGDADDADDGDAGDGDGDSDDSDNADDGDDADDADDGDDADDSDDGNDADDADDGDDADDADDGDNADGSDGEAGTDEAGDQSGPDGEATDEDSQMAE
;
A
#
# COMPACT_ATOMS: atom_id res chain seq x y z
N MET A 1 -33.57 -10.87 7.93
CA MET A 1 -34.85 -11.57 7.73
C MET A 1 -35.30 -11.41 6.28
N ASP A 2 -35.53 -12.51 5.57
CA ASP A 2 -35.74 -12.50 4.12
C ASP A 2 -36.97 -11.69 3.69
N ALA A 3 -38.13 -11.91 4.32
CA ALA A 3 -39.35 -11.16 4.05
C ALA A 3 -40.34 -11.13 5.23
N VAL A 4 -41.09 -10.03 5.38
CA VAL A 4 -42.17 -9.87 6.37
C VAL A 4 -43.32 -9.02 5.83
N ASN A 5 -44.56 -9.29 6.24
CA ASN A 5 -45.74 -8.54 5.80
C ASN A 5 -46.50 -7.92 6.98
N VAL A 6 -46.27 -6.63 7.21
CA VAL A 6 -46.93 -5.82 8.24
C VAL A 6 -48.12 -5.07 7.63
N SER A 7 -49.25 -5.76 7.48
CA SER A 7 -50.41 -5.25 6.72
C SER A 7 -51.11 -3.97 7.25
N ALA A 8 -50.69 -3.48 8.42
CA ALA A 8 -51.09 -2.19 9.01
C ALA A 8 -49.89 -1.34 9.49
N GLY A 9 -48.66 -1.70 9.10
CA GLY A 9 -47.42 -1.11 9.62
C GLY A 9 -47.00 -1.69 10.97
N GLY A 10 -45.84 -1.26 11.48
CA GLY A 10 -45.28 -1.68 12.76
C GLY A 10 -43.83 -2.10 12.67
N PHE A 11 -43.45 -3.19 13.36
CA PHE A 11 -42.06 -3.55 13.63
C PHE A 11 -41.83 -5.06 13.51
N VAL A 12 -40.57 -5.48 13.46
CA VAL A 12 -40.17 -6.87 13.74
C VAL A 12 -39.35 -6.87 15.03
N ALA A 13 -39.89 -7.48 16.07
CA ALA A 13 -39.16 -7.82 17.28
C ALA A 13 -38.41 -9.14 17.07
N ILE A 14 -37.22 -9.25 17.65
CA ILE A 14 -36.46 -10.50 17.78
C ILE A 14 -36.47 -10.87 19.25
N HIS A 15 -36.93 -12.08 19.54
CA HIS A 15 -36.93 -12.67 20.86
C HIS A 15 -35.83 -13.72 21.00
N ASP A 16 -35.30 -13.85 22.22
CA ASP A 16 -34.45 -14.96 22.65
C ASP A 16 -35.29 -16.24 22.92
N SER A 17 -34.63 -17.30 23.40
CA SER A 17 -35.27 -18.58 23.70
C SER A 17 -36.20 -18.54 24.92
N SER A 18 -36.05 -17.57 25.83
CA SER A 18 -36.85 -17.45 27.06
C SER A 18 -38.33 -17.11 26.80
N LEU A 19 -38.65 -16.62 25.59
CA LEU A 19 -40.03 -16.52 25.09
C LEU A 19 -40.75 -17.89 25.17
N LEU A 20 -40.04 -18.98 24.91
CA LEU A 20 -40.58 -20.34 24.91
C LEU A 20 -40.88 -20.86 26.33
N ASP A 21 -40.14 -20.39 27.33
CA ASP A 21 -40.40 -20.60 28.76
C ASP A 21 -41.44 -19.63 29.33
N GLY A 22 -41.85 -18.62 28.56
CA GLY A 22 -42.97 -17.72 28.85
C GLY A 22 -42.58 -16.28 29.25
N ALA A 23 -41.32 -15.88 29.09
CA ALA A 23 -40.84 -14.53 29.38
C ALA A 23 -41.22 -13.55 28.25
N VAL A 24 -42.51 -13.21 28.12
CA VAL A 24 -43.07 -12.50 26.95
C VAL A 24 -42.47 -11.12 26.66
N ILE A 25 -42.05 -10.38 27.70
CA ILE A 25 -41.49 -9.03 27.57
C ILE A 25 -39.96 -9.06 27.65
N GLU A 26 -39.41 -9.78 28.62
CA GLU A 26 -37.97 -9.83 28.91
C GLU A 26 -37.17 -10.51 27.78
N SER A 27 -37.80 -11.39 27.00
CA SER A 27 -37.17 -12.04 25.84
C SER A 27 -36.91 -11.13 24.64
N VAL A 28 -37.46 -9.91 24.58
CA VAL A 28 -37.26 -9.03 23.42
C VAL A 28 -35.82 -8.48 23.43
N ILE A 29 -34.96 -9.07 22.61
CA ILE A 29 -33.54 -8.72 22.50
C ILE A 29 -33.18 -7.89 21.26
N GLY A 30 -34.13 -7.52 20.40
CA GLY A 30 -33.87 -6.62 19.27
C GLY A 30 -35.15 -6.15 18.59
N VAL A 31 -35.13 -4.99 17.92
CA VAL A 31 -36.28 -4.53 17.14
C VAL A 31 -35.87 -3.77 15.87
N SER A 32 -36.66 -3.91 14.80
CA SER A 32 -36.50 -3.11 13.58
C SER A 32 -36.90 -1.64 13.81
N GLY A 33 -36.42 -0.74 12.94
CA GLY A 33 -37.12 0.53 12.73
C GLY A 33 -38.56 0.32 12.24
N TYR A 34 -39.36 1.39 12.25
CA TYR A 34 -40.74 1.35 11.75
C TYR A 34 -40.81 0.92 10.28
N LEU A 35 -41.70 -0.02 10.00
CA LEU A 35 -42.01 -0.56 8.69
C LEU A 35 -43.40 -0.08 8.23
N GLU A 36 -43.47 0.58 7.08
CA GLU A 36 -44.73 1.05 6.49
C GLU A 36 -45.70 -0.11 6.16
N PRO A 37 -47.02 0.12 6.03
CA PRO A 37 -47.99 -0.93 5.73
C PRO A 37 -47.74 -1.68 4.40
N GLY A 38 -47.17 -2.88 4.46
CA GLY A 38 -46.80 -3.63 3.27
C GLY A 38 -45.93 -4.88 3.49
N LEU A 39 -45.40 -5.39 2.38
CA LEU A 39 -44.36 -6.42 2.33
C LEU A 39 -42.99 -5.72 2.32
N HIS A 40 -42.10 -6.16 3.20
CA HIS A 40 -40.70 -5.75 3.27
C HIS A 40 -39.79 -6.96 3.08
N GLU A 41 -38.65 -6.76 2.44
CA GLU A 41 -37.65 -7.80 2.15
C GLU A 41 -36.29 -7.37 2.72
N ASN A 42 -35.44 -8.34 3.11
CA ASN A 42 -34.11 -8.10 3.70
C ASN A 42 -34.11 -7.17 4.92
N VAL A 43 -35.06 -7.37 5.85
CA VAL A 43 -35.13 -6.59 7.09
C VAL A 43 -33.98 -6.97 8.03
N THR A 44 -33.11 -6.00 8.30
CA THR A 44 -32.06 -6.05 9.32
C THR A 44 -32.61 -5.58 10.67
N VAL A 45 -32.17 -6.24 11.75
CA VAL A 45 -32.48 -5.86 13.13
C VAL A 45 -31.17 -5.86 13.92
N THR A 46 -30.91 -4.79 14.67
CA THR A 46 -29.81 -4.73 15.64
C THR A 46 -30.24 -5.49 16.89
N LEU A 47 -29.36 -6.35 17.41
CA LEU A 47 -29.58 -7.01 18.71
C LEU A 47 -29.05 -6.11 19.84
N TYR A 48 -29.67 -6.25 21.02
CA TYR A 48 -29.43 -5.50 22.25
C TYR A 48 -29.69 -3.98 22.14
N ASP A 49 -30.45 -3.57 21.11
CA ASP A 49 -30.99 -2.23 20.92
C ASP A 49 -32.53 -2.31 20.90
N VAL A 50 -33.15 -2.04 22.05
CA VAL A 50 -34.62 -2.15 22.26
C VAL A 50 -35.11 -1.01 23.15
N PRO A 51 -36.01 -0.13 22.66
CA PRO A 51 -36.61 0.92 23.48
C PRO A 51 -37.32 0.37 24.73
N GLY A 52 -36.87 0.82 25.91
CA GLY A 52 -37.42 0.41 27.20
C GLY A 52 -36.73 -0.79 27.87
N ALA A 53 -35.73 -1.40 27.22
CA ALA A 53 -34.85 -2.41 27.83
C ALA A 53 -33.43 -1.85 28.10
N THR A 54 -32.65 -2.58 28.90
CA THR A 54 -31.21 -2.37 29.10
C THR A 54 -30.53 -3.74 29.12
N PHE A 55 -29.39 -3.87 28.46
CA PHE A 55 -28.62 -5.12 28.37
C PHE A 55 -27.18 -4.91 28.82
N GLU A 56 -26.59 -5.91 29.46
CA GLU A 56 -25.17 -5.91 29.87
C GLU A 56 -24.23 -6.36 28.73
N GLN A 57 -24.78 -6.79 27.59
CA GLN A 57 -24.06 -7.29 26.41
C GLN A 57 -24.59 -6.63 25.13
N SER A 58 -23.76 -6.59 24.08
CA SER A 58 -24.09 -6.01 22.76
C SER A 58 -24.05 -7.01 21.61
N ALA A 59 -23.87 -8.31 21.91
CA ALA A 59 -23.82 -9.41 20.96
C ALA A 59 -24.26 -10.72 21.64
N LEU A 60 -24.63 -11.72 20.85
CA LEU A 60 -24.81 -13.09 21.32
C LEU A 60 -23.44 -13.70 21.67
N THR A 61 -23.40 -14.54 22.69
CA THR A 61 -22.16 -15.15 23.21
C THR A 61 -22.13 -16.68 23.09
N GLU A 62 -23.26 -17.31 22.82
CA GLU A 62 -23.47 -18.76 22.70
C GLU A 62 -24.57 -19.04 21.65
N ASP A 63 -24.65 -20.27 21.15
CA ASP A 63 -25.70 -20.74 20.23
C ASP A 63 -27.11 -20.59 20.82
N GLU A 64 -28.03 -19.93 20.10
CA GLU A 64 -29.40 -19.74 20.56
C GLU A 64 -30.45 -19.84 19.43
N THR A 65 -31.66 -20.32 19.78
CA THR A 65 -32.84 -20.21 18.91
C THR A 65 -33.50 -18.84 19.10
N LEU A 66 -33.39 -17.98 18.09
CA LEU A 66 -34.09 -16.70 18.03
C LEU A 66 -35.47 -16.84 17.40
N VAL A 67 -36.42 -16.02 17.85
CA VAL A 67 -37.80 -16.00 17.35
C VAL A 67 -38.17 -14.60 16.86
N ALA A 68 -38.34 -14.43 15.56
CA ALA A 68 -38.85 -13.20 14.96
C ALA A 68 -40.37 -13.11 15.12
N MET A 69 -40.85 -11.98 15.64
CA MET A 69 -42.27 -11.69 15.83
C MET A 69 -42.61 -10.33 15.20
N PRO A 70 -43.46 -10.25 14.17
CA PRO A 70 -43.98 -8.97 13.70
C PRO A 70 -44.94 -8.36 14.73
N HIS A 71 -44.62 -7.15 15.19
CA HIS A 71 -45.44 -6.33 16.09
C HIS A 71 -46.15 -5.22 15.32
N ARG A 72 -47.32 -4.80 15.82
CA ARG A 72 -48.09 -3.70 15.26
C ARG A 72 -47.62 -2.39 15.89
N ASP A 73 -47.60 -1.32 15.12
CA ASP A 73 -47.84 0.00 15.69
C ASP A 73 -49.34 0.08 16.03
N THR A 74 -49.67 0.40 17.28
CA THR A 74 -51.05 0.38 17.80
C THR A 74 -51.56 1.73 18.29
N ASN A 75 -50.65 2.67 18.56
CA ASN A 75 -50.91 4.01 19.06
C ASN A 75 -50.65 5.09 17.98
N GLU A 76 -50.18 4.69 16.79
CA GLU A 76 -49.73 5.52 15.66
C GLU A 76 -48.53 6.42 16.01
N SER A 77 -47.63 5.93 16.88
CA SER A 77 -46.43 6.66 17.35
C SER A 77 -45.24 6.59 16.37
N GLY A 78 -45.10 5.51 15.61
CA GLY A 78 -43.89 5.18 14.88
C GLY A 78 -42.70 4.73 15.75
N THR A 79 -42.88 4.57 17.07
CA THR A 79 -41.89 4.06 18.03
C THR A 79 -42.34 2.72 18.60
N TYR A 80 -41.40 1.80 18.87
CA TYR A 80 -41.75 0.48 19.43
C TYR A 80 -42.00 0.59 20.93
N ASP A 81 -43.26 0.61 21.34
CA ASP A 81 -43.66 0.91 22.72
C ASP A 81 -43.95 -0.35 23.57
N PHE A 82 -43.87 -1.56 22.99
CA PHE A 82 -44.26 -2.82 23.62
C PHE A 82 -43.54 -3.10 24.96
N VAL A 83 -42.20 -2.99 25.02
CA VAL A 83 -41.45 -3.28 26.25
C VAL A 83 -41.72 -2.22 27.32
N ALA A 84 -41.60 -0.94 26.96
CA ALA A 84 -41.84 0.19 27.87
C ALA A 84 -43.27 0.18 28.46
N THR A 85 -44.28 -0.18 27.66
CA THR A 85 -45.69 -0.25 28.08
C THR A 85 -46.08 -1.60 28.70
N ASN A 86 -45.13 -2.50 28.95
CA ASN A 86 -45.36 -3.84 29.51
C ASN A 86 -46.38 -4.67 28.70
N GLY A 87 -46.27 -4.60 27.37
CA GLY A 87 -47.10 -5.31 26.40
C GLY A 87 -48.55 -4.82 26.30
N SER A 88 -48.84 -3.61 26.80
CA SER A 88 -50.18 -3.01 26.68
C SER A 88 -50.38 -2.21 25.40
N GLU A 89 -49.30 -1.64 24.84
CA GLU A 89 -49.22 -1.15 23.46
C GLU A 89 -48.36 -2.10 22.62
N ASP A 90 -48.43 -1.95 21.31
CA ASP A 90 -47.68 -2.62 20.25
C ASP A 90 -47.68 -4.15 20.30
N GLY A 91 -48.85 -4.73 20.56
CA GLY A 91 -49.04 -6.18 20.56
C GLY A 91 -48.79 -6.85 19.18
N PRO A 92 -48.47 -8.15 19.17
CA PRO A 92 -48.06 -8.86 17.96
C PRO A 92 -49.16 -9.01 16.90
N TYR A 93 -48.74 -9.19 15.65
CA TYR A 93 -49.63 -9.64 14.57
C TYR A 93 -50.14 -11.05 14.88
N LEU A 94 -51.47 -11.18 15.07
CA LEU A 94 -52.11 -12.47 15.35
C LEU A 94 -52.64 -13.15 14.08
N ALA A 95 -52.38 -14.45 13.94
CA ALA A 95 -53.04 -15.35 13.01
C ALA A 95 -53.84 -16.41 13.79
N ASN A 96 -55.13 -16.56 13.49
CA ASN A 96 -56.04 -17.48 14.22
C ASN A 96 -56.06 -17.28 15.76
N ALA A 97 -55.79 -16.05 16.23
CA ALA A 97 -55.63 -15.68 17.64
C ALA A 97 -54.37 -16.23 18.37
N SER A 98 -53.37 -16.68 17.61
CA SER A 98 -51.99 -16.90 18.10
C SER A 98 -51.04 -15.88 17.47
N PRO A 99 -49.94 -15.47 18.11
CA PRO A 99 -48.91 -14.67 17.47
C PRO A 99 -48.37 -15.33 16.20
N VAL A 100 -48.12 -14.53 15.16
CA VAL A 100 -47.27 -14.92 14.03
C VAL A 100 -45.83 -14.89 14.53
N VAL A 101 -45.11 -15.98 14.34
CA VAL A 101 -43.69 -16.11 14.68
C VAL A 101 -42.98 -16.90 13.59
N ASP A 102 -41.68 -16.64 13.42
CA ASP A 102 -40.75 -17.49 12.69
C ASP A 102 -39.47 -17.68 13.53
N SER A 103 -38.79 -18.82 13.43
CA SER A 103 -37.73 -19.19 14.38
C SER A 103 -36.52 -19.81 13.70
N ALA A 104 -35.33 -19.31 14.03
CA ALA A 104 -34.06 -19.77 13.47
C ALA A 104 -33.06 -20.06 14.59
N ASN A 105 -32.25 -21.11 14.43
CA ASN A 105 -31.09 -21.33 15.29
C ASN A 105 -29.93 -20.47 14.76
N VAL A 106 -29.42 -19.58 15.59
CA VAL A 106 -28.21 -18.79 15.32
C VAL A 106 -27.07 -19.49 16.04
N THR A 107 -26.03 -19.83 15.28
CA THR A 107 -24.78 -20.37 15.83
C THR A 107 -23.79 -19.23 16.01
N VAL A 108 -23.11 -19.21 17.16
CA VAL A 108 -22.06 -18.25 17.49
C VAL A 108 -20.73 -19.00 17.51
N PRO A 109 -19.70 -18.59 16.75
CA PRO A 109 -18.40 -19.25 16.81
C PRO A 109 -17.82 -19.18 18.23
N GLU A 110 -17.26 -20.28 18.73
CA GLU A 110 -16.74 -20.35 20.09
C GLU A 110 -15.64 -19.30 20.31
N GLN A 111 -15.81 -18.44 21.32
CA GLN A 111 -14.86 -17.38 21.65
C GLN A 111 -13.46 -17.94 21.96
N THR A 112 -12.49 -17.65 21.09
CA THR A 112 -11.22 -18.39 21.07
C THR A 112 -10.35 -18.10 22.29
N THR A 113 -9.98 -19.16 23.01
CA THR A 113 -9.15 -19.08 24.22
C THR A 113 -7.64 -19.22 23.94
N GLY A 114 -7.27 -19.50 22.69
CA GLY A 114 -5.89 -19.48 22.22
C GLY A 114 -5.33 -18.07 22.02
N ALA A 115 -4.04 -17.99 21.68
CA ALA A 115 -3.41 -16.78 21.18
C ALA A 115 -3.96 -16.45 19.77
N SER A 116 -3.94 -15.17 19.40
CA SER A 116 -4.36 -14.76 18.07
C SER A 116 -3.51 -15.39 16.96
N PHE A 117 -4.14 -15.72 15.83
CA PHE A 117 -3.45 -16.12 14.61
C PHE A 117 -2.47 -15.03 14.15
N THR A 118 -1.32 -15.45 13.64
CA THR A 118 -0.27 -14.55 13.16
C THR A 118 -0.42 -14.30 11.67
N VAL A 119 -0.26 -13.05 11.24
CA VAL A 119 -0.27 -12.64 9.82
C VAL A 119 1.15 -12.36 9.34
N ALA A 120 1.51 -12.88 8.17
CA ALA A 120 2.82 -12.72 7.54
C ALA A 120 2.70 -12.58 6.01
N ASN A 121 3.81 -12.30 5.33
CA ASN A 121 3.94 -12.33 3.86
C ASN A 121 2.92 -11.48 3.07
N LEU A 122 2.39 -10.39 3.67
CA LEU A 122 1.47 -9.48 2.99
C LEU A 122 2.10 -8.98 1.68
N THR A 123 1.43 -9.29 0.57
CA THR A 123 1.90 -9.01 -0.79
C THR A 123 0.82 -8.25 -1.55
N ALA A 124 1.19 -7.12 -2.14
CA ALA A 124 0.38 -6.30 -3.03
C ALA A 124 1.30 -5.40 -3.89
N PRO A 125 0.84 -4.93 -5.06
CA PRO A 125 1.44 -3.78 -5.75
C PRO A 125 1.52 -2.53 -4.86
N GLU A 126 2.63 -1.81 -4.89
CA GLU A 126 2.78 -0.51 -4.18
C GLU A 126 2.11 0.66 -4.93
N LEU A 127 1.76 0.46 -6.20
CA LEU A 127 1.27 1.47 -7.15
C LEU A 127 0.19 0.86 -8.05
N VAL A 128 -0.88 1.60 -8.32
CA VAL A 128 -1.97 1.19 -9.23
C VAL A 128 -2.66 2.41 -9.87
N GLU A 129 -3.25 2.27 -11.06
CA GLU A 129 -4.16 3.27 -11.62
C GLU A 129 -5.55 3.20 -10.97
N ARG A 130 -6.28 4.33 -10.93
CA ARG A 130 -7.66 4.35 -10.42
C ARG A 130 -8.58 3.54 -11.33
N ASN A 131 -9.55 2.87 -10.71
CA ASN A 131 -10.57 2.00 -11.33
C ASN A 131 -10.00 0.66 -11.82
N GLU A 132 -8.79 0.30 -11.39
CA GLU A 132 -8.28 -1.07 -11.46
C GLU A 132 -8.59 -1.84 -10.15
N SER A 133 -8.47 -3.16 -10.22
CA SER A 133 -8.59 -4.07 -9.07
C SER A 133 -7.21 -4.58 -8.65
N VAL A 134 -6.84 -4.39 -7.39
CA VAL A 134 -5.55 -4.82 -6.82
C VAL A 134 -5.74 -6.16 -6.10
N GLU A 135 -4.98 -7.18 -6.49
CA GLU A 135 -4.88 -8.43 -5.72
C GLU A 135 -3.99 -8.24 -4.49
N VAL A 136 -4.44 -8.74 -3.34
CA VAL A 136 -3.72 -8.68 -2.06
C VAL A 136 -3.77 -10.07 -1.42
N SER A 137 -2.61 -10.63 -1.08
CA SER A 137 -2.51 -11.91 -0.36
C SER A 137 -1.72 -11.77 0.95
N ALA A 138 -1.98 -12.64 1.93
CA ALA A 138 -1.17 -12.76 3.14
C ALA A 138 -1.26 -14.19 3.72
N THR A 139 -0.19 -14.68 4.33
CA THR A 139 -0.22 -15.95 5.07
C THR A 139 -0.79 -15.74 6.47
N VAL A 140 -1.83 -16.49 6.83
CA VAL A 140 -2.42 -16.55 8.18
C VAL A 140 -2.13 -17.91 8.78
N ALA A 141 -1.59 -17.94 10.00
CA ALA A 141 -1.20 -19.18 10.68
C ALA A 141 -1.71 -19.28 12.12
N ASN A 142 -2.05 -20.49 12.56
CA ASN A 142 -2.44 -20.81 13.93
C ASN A 142 -1.19 -21.20 14.76
N PRO A 143 -0.70 -20.35 15.68
CA PRO A 143 0.47 -20.66 16.50
C PRO A 143 0.18 -21.59 17.69
N ASN A 144 -1.07 -22.02 17.89
CA ASN A 144 -1.51 -22.77 19.07
C ASN A 144 -1.37 -24.28 18.89
N ASP A 145 -1.23 -25.01 20.01
CA ASP A 145 -1.27 -26.48 20.07
C ASP A 145 -2.71 -27.06 19.92
N VAL A 146 -3.70 -26.25 19.56
CA VAL A 146 -5.13 -26.60 19.49
C VAL A 146 -5.75 -26.03 18.22
N ALA A 147 -6.63 -26.80 17.56
CA ALA A 147 -7.42 -26.34 16.42
C ALA A 147 -8.37 -25.22 16.86
N ASP A 148 -8.50 -24.17 16.04
CA ASP A 148 -9.16 -22.93 16.44
C ASP A 148 -9.81 -22.24 15.23
N THR A 149 -10.68 -21.24 15.44
CA THR A 149 -11.36 -20.50 14.36
C THR A 149 -11.47 -19.02 14.69
N GLN A 150 -10.81 -18.15 13.91
CA GLN A 150 -10.69 -16.73 14.21
C GLN A 150 -11.12 -15.84 13.03
N GLU A 151 -11.75 -14.70 13.33
CA GLU A 151 -12.03 -13.65 12.33
C GLU A 151 -10.70 -13.09 11.79
N VAL A 152 -10.54 -13.18 10.47
CA VAL A 152 -9.55 -12.45 9.69
C VAL A 152 -10.25 -11.29 9.01
N THR A 153 -9.70 -10.08 9.15
CA THR A 153 -10.26 -8.86 8.57
C THR A 153 -9.29 -8.21 7.61
N PHE A 154 -9.73 -7.92 6.39
CA PHE A 154 -9.00 -7.05 5.48
C PHE A 154 -9.52 -5.62 5.57
N ARG A 155 -8.59 -4.65 5.58
CA ARG A 155 -8.91 -3.23 5.73
C ARG A 155 -8.21 -2.40 4.67
N PHE A 156 -8.93 -1.39 4.17
CA PHE A 156 -8.42 -0.37 3.25
C PHE A 156 -8.76 1.01 3.82
N ASP A 157 -7.74 1.84 4.02
CA ASP A 157 -7.78 3.14 4.73
C ASP A 157 -8.53 3.12 6.09
N GLY A 158 -8.52 1.96 6.76
CA GLY A 158 -9.22 1.72 8.02
C GLY A 158 -10.66 1.21 7.89
N GLU A 159 -11.29 1.29 6.71
CA GLU A 159 -12.57 0.62 6.43
C GLU A 159 -12.36 -0.89 6.32
N VAL A 160 -13.23 -1.69 6.94
CA VAL A 160 -13.15 -3.16 6.92
C VAL A 160 -13.98 -3.71 5.77
N LEU A 161 -13.33 -3.94 4.63
CA LEU A 161 -13.96 -4.41 3.39
C LEU A 161 -14.30 -5.91 3.40
N VAL A 162 -13.50 -6.73 4.09
CA VAL A 162 -13.72 -8.19 4.19
C VAL A 162 -13.57 -8.67 5.63
N ARG A 163 -14.41 -9.62 6.02
CA ARG A 163 -14.35 -10.42 7.25
C ARG A 163 -14.55 -11.88 6.87
N GLU A 164 -13.73 -12.77 7.41
CA GLU A 164 -13.83 -14.22 7.18
C GLU A 164 -13.44 -14.99 8.44
N ASP A 165 -14.27 -15.95 8.85
CA ASP A 165 -13.95 -16.86 9.96
C ASP A 165 -13.05 -17.99 9.44
N VAL A 166 -11.75 -17.90 9.73
CA VAL A 166 -10.75 -18.84 9.25
C VAL A 166 -10.51 -19.92 10.30
N ALA A 167 -10.75 -21.19 9.95
CA ALA A 167 -10.51 -22.35 10.80
C ALA A 167 -9.18 -23.04 10.45
N LEU A 168 -8.33 -23.31 11.46
CA LEU A 168 -6.99 -23.90 11.28
C LEU A 168 -6.65 -24.92 12.39
N GLU A 169 -6.11 -26.06 11.99
CA GLU A 169 -5.53 -27.07 12.89
C GLU A 169 -4.23 -26.57 13.58
N PRO A 170 -3.69 -27.27 14.61
CA PRO A 170 -2.50 -26.83 15.34
C PRO A 170 -1.27 -26.67 14.43
N GLY A 171 -0.70 -25.46 14.39
CA GLY A 171 0.44 -25.15 13.53
C GLY A 171 0.13 -25.11 12.03
N GLU A 172 -1.14 -25.12 11.63
CA GLU A 172 -1.56 -24.97 10.23
C GLU A 172 -1.52 -23.50 9.78
N SER A 173 -1.42 -23.28 8.46
CA SER A 173 -1.46 -21.97 7.83
C SER A 173 -2.21 -22.03 6.50
N THR A 174 -3.00 -21.00 6.21
CA THR A 174 -3.60 -20.74 4.90
C THR A 174 -3.08 -19.43 4.32
N GLU A 175 -3.14 -19.29 3.01
CA GLU A 175 -3.17 -17.96 2.41
C GLU A 175 -4.58 -17.37 2.60
N PHE A 176 -4.65 -16.06 2.76
CA PHE A 176 -5.85 -15.23 2.70
C PHE A 176 -5.70 -14.32 1.48
N ASP A 177 -6.56 -14.49 0.48
CA ASP A 177 -6.53 -13.79 -0.80
C ASP A 177 -7.75 -12.87 -0.94
N THR A 178 -7.54 -11.61 -1.33
CA THR A 178 -8.63 -10.63 -1.53
C THR A 178 -8.31 -9.64 -2.66
N THR A 179 -9.30 -8.84 -3.06
CA THR A 179 -9.15 -7.79 -4.08
C THR A 179 -9.66 -6.45 -3.58
N VAL A 180 -8.93 -5.36 -3.88
CA VAL A 180 -9.36 -3.98 -3.66
C VAL A 180 -9.80 -3.38 -5.00
N ASP A 181 -11.06 -2.98 -5.13
CA ASP A 181 -11.51 -2.17 -6.27
C ASP A 181 -11.22 -0.69 -5.98
N THR A 182 -10.40 -0.05 -6.81
CA THR A 182 -10.07 1.39 -6.67
C THR A 182 -11.07 2.31 -7.37
N THR A 183 -12.17 1.78 -7.91
CA THR A 183 -13.23 2.57 -8.56
C THR A 183 -13.83 3.59 -7.60
N GLY A 184 -13.62 4.88 -7.91
CA GLY A 184 -14.10 6.00 -7.08
C GLY A 184 -13.20 6.35 -5.87
N VAL A 185 -12.09 5.65 -5.64
CA VAL A 185 -11.07 6.03 -4.65
C VAL A 185 -10.31 7.27 -5.15
N GLU A 186 -10.00 8.24 -4.29
CA GLU A 186 -9.24 9.43 -4.70
C GLU A 186 -7.77 9.08 -5.02
N THR A 187 -7.04 9.97 -5.70
CA THR A 187 -5.58 9.78 -5.90
C THR A 187 -4.83 10.09 -4.61
N GLY A 188 -3.95 9.21 -4.17
CA GLY A 188 -3.18 9.37 -2.93
C GLY A 188 -2.49 8.09 -2.49
N THR A 189 -1.83 8.15 -1.33
CA THR A 189 -1.28 6.97 -0.65
C THR A 189 -2.22 6.55 0.47
N PHE A 190 -2.71 5.31 0.39
CA PHE A 190 -3.60 4.68 1.35
C PHE A 190 -2.88 3.56 2.08
N PHE A 191 -3.34 3.22 3.28
CA PHE A 191 -2.86 2.03 4.00
C PHE A 191 -3.84 0.87 3.81
N HIS A 192 -3.31 -0.32 3.58
CA HIS A 192 -4.10 -1.55 3.56
C HIS A 192 -3.45 -2.62 4.45
N GLY A 193 -4.23 -3.60 4.90
CA GLY A 193 -3.69 -4.67 5.73
C GLY A 193 -4.66 -5.79 6.05
N VAL A 194 -4.10 -6.93 6.46
CA VAL A 194 -4.81 -8.11 6.94
C VAL A 194 -4.56 -8.21 8.44
N TYR A 195 -5.63 -8.32 9.23
CA TYR A 195 -5.61 -8.24 10.69
C TYR A 195 -6.45 -9.34 11.33
N THR A 196 -5.90 -9.97 12.35
CA THR A 196 -6.59 -10.88 13.27
C THR A 196 -6.91 -10.12 14.58
N ARG A 197 -7.33 -10.83 15.64
CA ARG A 197 -7.66 -10.23 16.95
C ARG A 197 -6.52 -9.41 17.56
N GLU A 198 -5.27 -9.90 17.48
CA GLU A 198 -4.10 -9.30 18.15
C GLU A 198 -2.85 -9.22 17.24
N SER A 199 -2.94 -9.67 15.98
CA SER A 199 -1.87 -9.61 14.98
C SER A 199 -2.34 -8.93 13.69
N GLY A 200 -1.40 -8.54 12.84
CA GLY A 200 -1.71 -8.00 11.53
C GLY A 200 -0.48 -7.53 10.77
N ALA A 201 -0.60 -7.52 9.45
CA ALA A 201 0.38 -6.95 8.53
C ALA A 201 -0.27 -5.82 7.75
N ALA A 202 0.49 -4.77 7.45
CA ALA A 202 0.00 -3.60 6.70
C ALA A 202 1.08 -3.04 5.78
N ALA A 203 0.65 -2.50 4.63
CA ALA A 203 1.48 -1.89 3.61
C ALA A 203 0.80 -0.64 3.01
N GLN A 204 1.49 0.07 2.12
CA GLN A 204 0.98 1.25 1.43
C GLN A 204 0.63 0.91 -0.02
N LEU A 205 -0.51 1.41 -0.48
CA LEU A 205 -0.90 1.43 -1.89
C LEU A 205 -1.03 2.88 -2.34
N ARG A 206 -0.33 3.27 -3.40
CA ARG A 206 -0.49 4.57 -4.05
C ARG A 206 -1.40 4.45 -5.27
N VAL A 207 -2.59 5.06 -5.20
CA VAL A 207 -3.55 5.13 -6.30
C VAL A 207 -3.29 6.41 -7.11
N VAL A 208 -3.08 6.27 -8.42
CA VAL A 208 -2.78 7.40 -9.34
C VAL A 208 -3.82 7.50 -10.46
N ASP A 209 -3.87 8.63 -11.18
CA ASP A 209 -4.85 8.84 -12.26
C ASP A 209 -4.47 8.10 -13.55
N GLN A 210 -3.16 8.04 -13.82
CA GLN A 210 -2.51 7.28 -14.89
C GLN A 210 -1.01 7.13 -14.59
N ILE A 211 -0.35 6.10 -15.11
CA ILE A 211 1.10 5.89 -15.09
C ILE A 211 1.63 6.13 -16.50
N GLN A 212 2.31 7.25 -16.71
CA GLN A 212 2.87 7.58 -18.03
C GLN A 212 4.17 6.82 -18.30
N SER A 213 4.34 6.34 -19.52
CA SER A 213 5.57 5.72 -20.00
C SER A 213 6.78 6.66 -19.91
N PHE A 214 7.96 6.12 -19.61
CA PHE A 214 9.22 6.88 -19.61
C PHE A 214 9.51 7.49 -20.98
N GLY A 215 9.91 8.76 -21.01
CA GLY A 215 10.46 9.38 -22.21
C GLY A 215 11.87 8.87 -22.47
N VAL A 216 12.16 8.45 -23.71
CA VAL A 216 13.50 8.05 -24.16
C VAL A 216 14.16 9.20 -24.91
N SER A 217 15.45 9.45 -24.66
CA SER A 217 16.23 10.53 -25.29
C SER A 217 17.73 10.20 -25.33
N ASN A 218 18.54 11.05 -25.99
CA ASN A 218 20.00 10.98 -26.00
C ASN A 218 20.62 9.63 -26.43
N LEU A 219 19.94 8.87 -27.30
CA LEU A 219 20.44 7.59 -27.82
C LEU A 219 21.82 7.79 -28.48
N THR A 220 22.84 7.15 -27.90
CA THR A 220 24.25 7.35 -28.24
C THR A 220 24.93 6.00 -28.45
N ALA A 221 25.58 5.85 -29.60
CA ALA A 221 26.40 4.70 -29.98
C ALA A 221 27.48 5.13 -30.99
N PRO A 222 28.54 4.34 -31.20
CA PRO A 222 29.44 4.50 -32.35
C PRO A 222 28.66 4.51 -33.68
N ALA A 223 28.98 5.46 -34.56
CA ALA A 223 28.36 5.54 -35.90
C ALA A 223 28.80 4.37 -36.81
N ASN A 224 29.97 3.81 -36.54
CA ASN A 224 30.49 2.59 -37.16
C ASN A 224 31.22 1.69 -36.14
N ALA A 225 31.23 0.38 -36.41
CA ALA A 225 31.89 -0.64 -35.59
C ALA A 225 32.28 -1.85 -36.46
N THR A 226 33.28 -2.63 -36.03
CA THR A 226 33.74 -3.80 -36.80
C THR A 226 32.92 -5.04 -36.47
N VAL A 227 32.52 -5.83 -37.48
CA VAL A 227 31.86 -7.13 -37.26
C VAL A 227 32.80 -8.07 -36.51
N GLY A 228 32.40 -8.42 -35.28
CA GLY A 228 33.19 -9.19 -34.32
C GLY A 228 33.39 -8.49 -32.97
N GLU A 229 33.25 -7.16 -32.94
CA GLU A 229 33.36 -6.35 -31.73
C GLU A 229 32.02 -6.25 -30.96
N SER A 230 32.06 -5.81 -29.70
CA SER A 230 30.85 -5.40 -28.98
C SER A 230 30.67 -3.89 -29.06
N VAL A 231 29.40 -3.45 -29.01
CA VAL A 231 29.03 -2.04 -29.13
C VAL A 231 28.16 -1.65 -27.94
N SER A 232 28.71 -0.80 -27.05
CA SER A 232 27.93 -0.11 -26.02
C SER A 232 26.96 0.87 -26.68
N VAL A 233 25.70 0.80 -26.25
CA VAL A 233 24.61 1.68 -26.64
C VAL A 233 24.00 2.26 -25.37
N THR A 234 23.99 3.58 -25.25
CA THR A 234 23.42 4.28 -24.09
C THR A 234 22.23 5.15 -24.48
N ALA A 235 21.28 5.35 -23.57
CA ALA A 235 20.18 6.29 -23.72
C ALA A 235 19.78 6.87 -22.36
N THR A 236 19.23 8.09 -22.35
CA THR A 236 18.61 8.68 -21.16
C THR A 236 17.12 8.33 -21.15
N VAL A 237 16.66 7.65 -20.10
CA VAL A 237 15.23 7.50 -19.79
C VAL A 237 14.84 8.50 -18.71
N THR A 238 13.70 9.15 -18.89
CA THR A 238 13.16 10.17 -17.97
C THR A 238 11.75 9.77 -17.56
N ASN A 239 11.48 9.74 -16.26
CA ASN A 239 10.16 9.48 -15.70
C ASN A 239 9.35 10.81 -15.67
N PRO A 240 8.24 10.92 -16.44
CA PRO A 240 7.42 12.14 -16.47
C PRO A 240 6.34 12.18 -15.37
N ASN A 241 6.31 11.21 -14.46
CA ASN A 241 5.36 11.14 -13.36
C ASN A 241 5.95 11.79 -12.10
N GLU A 242 5.10 12.36 -11.24
CA GLU A 242 5.49 12.93 -9.92
C GLU A 242 6.00 11.87 -8.92
N PHE A 243 6.03 10.58 -9.32
CA PHE A 243 6.28 9.44 -8.45
C PHE A 243 7.23 8.42 -9.08
N GLY A 244 7.98 7.70 -8.23
CA GLY A 244 8.82 6.60 -8.66
C GLY A 244 8.01 5.40 -9.17
N SER A 245 8.51 4.76 -10.21
CA SER A 245 7.94 3.55 -10.83
C SER A 245 9.02 2.75 -11.53
N GLU A 246 8.88 1.42 -11.55
CA GLU A 246 9.66 0.53 -12.40
C GLU A 246 8.97 0.35 -13.76
N GLN A 247 9.73 0.45 -14.86
CA GLN A 247 9.21 0.20 -16.22
C GLN A 247 10.24 -0.56 -17.06
N SER A 248 9.77 -1.40 -17.98
CA SER A 248 10.63 -2.16 -18.89
C SER A 248 11.09 -1.30 -20.08
N VAL A 249 12.39 -1.34 -20.35
CA VAL A 249 13.05 -0.61 -21.45
C VAL A 249 13.69 -1.63 -22.39
N GLU A 250 13.28 -1.62 -23.66
CA GLU A 250 13.74 -2.55 -24.69
C GLU A 250 14.82 -1.95 -25.59
N TYR A 251 15.91 -2.70 -25.81
CA TYR A 251 16.87 -2.46 -26.88
C TYR A 251 16.60 -3.37 -28.08
N ARG A 252 16.42 -2.75 -29.26
CA ARG A 252 16.13 -3.44 -30.52
C ARG A 252 17.16 -3.13 -31.60
N PHE A 253 17.51 -4.14 -32.40
CA PHE A 253 18.43 -4.05 -33.54
C PHE A 253 17.78 -4.64 -34.79
N ASP A 254 17.73 -3.88 -35.88
CA ASP A 254 16.97 -4.15 -37.11
C ASP A 254 15.50 -4.59 -36.85
N GLY A 255 14.91 -4.07 -35.77
CA GLY A 255 13.56 -4.39 -35.30
C GLY A 255 13.44 -5.67 -34.46
N ALA A 256 14.51 -6.47 -34.31
CA ALA A 256 14.54 -7.62 -33.40
C ALA A 256 14.85 -7.16 -31.97
N LEU A 257 14.16 -7.72 -30.97
CA LEU A 257 14.47 -7.53 -29.55
C LEU A 257 15.78 -8.24 -29.21
N ILE A 258 16.74 -7.47 -28.65
CA ILE A 258 18.04 -7.96 -28.20
C ILE A 258 18.01 -8.14 -26.68
N GLU A 259 17.56 -7.11 -25.95
CA GLU A 259 17.48 -7.09 -24.50
C GLU A 259 16.25 -6.29 -24.06
N ALA A 260 15.59 -6.74 -22.99
CA ALA A 260 14.58 -5.97 -22.26
C ALA A 260 15.03 -5.90 -20.80
N ARG A 261 14.94 -4.72 -20.20
CA ARG A 261 15.48 -4.43 -18.88
C ARG A 261 14.52 -3.57 -18.09
N ASP A 262 14.13 -4.04 -16.91
CA ASP A 262 13.31 -3.28 -15.99
C ASP A 262 14.18 -2.23 -15.27
N VAL A 263 13.65 -1.01 -15.14
CA VAL A 263 14.36 0.16 -14.64
C VAL A 263 13.45 0.93 -13.68
N ASP A 264 13.80 0.97 -12.39
CA ASP A 264 13.24 1.95 -11.47
C ASP A 264 13.81 3.35 -11.74
N VAL A 265 12.93 4.34 -11.82
CA VAL A 265 13.29 5.76 -11.89
C VAL A 265 12.35 6.53 -10.97
N GLY A 266 12.92 7.28 -10.03
CA GLY A 266 12.19 8.17 -9.12
C GLY A 266 11.35 9.23 -9.85
N GLY A 267 10.38 9.82 -9.14
CA GLY A 267 9.47 10.84 -9.70
C GLY A 267 10.23 12.05 -10.24
N GLU A 268 9.82 12.52 -11.43
CA GLU A 268 10.48 13.54 -12.25
C GLU A 268 11.98 13.28 -12.55
N GLY A 269 12.46 12.07 -12.26
CA GLY A 269 13.87 11.68 -12.36
C GLY A 269 14.28 11.21 -13.75
N SER A 270 15.58 10.98 -13.91
CA SER A 270 16.13 10.35 -15.11
C SER A 270 17.29 9.41 -14.78
N ALA A 271 17.48 8.39 -15.61
CA ALA A 271 18.57 7.43 -15.53
C ALA A 271 19.19 7.24 -16.92
N THR A 272 20.48 6.88 -16.96
CA THR A 272 21.11 6.40 -18.20
C THR A 272 21.05 4.87 -18.21
N VAL A 273 20.41 4.31 -19.22
CA VAL A 273 20.47 2.87 -19.52
C VAL A 273 21.65 2.60 -20.47
N GLU A 274 22.25 1.41 -20.32
CA GLU A 274 23.32 0.91 -21.17
C GLU A 274 23.01 -0.54 -21.58
N PHE A 275 23.24 -0.84 -22.85
CA PHE A 275 23.03 -2.14 -23.51
C PHE A 275 24.27 -2.51 -24.35
N GLU A 276 24.58 -3.79 -24.45
CA GLU A 276 25.72 -4.30 -25.23
C GLU A 276 25.27 -5.11 -26.46
N LEU A 277 25.58 -4.63 -27.67
CA LEU A 277 25.35 -5.36 -28.91
C LEU A 277 26.57 -6.19 -29.30
N GLY A 278 26.48 -7.52 -29.22
CA GLY A 278 27.50 -8.43 -29.76
C GLY A 278 27.36 -8.63 -31.28
N THR A 279 28.29 -8.10 -32.08
CA THR A 279 28.13 -8.07 -33.55
C THR A 279 28.62 -9.32 -34.30
N GLY A 280 29.33 -10.24 -33.63
CA GLY A 280 30.05 -11.36 -34.27
C GLY A 280 29.23 -12.44 -34.99
N SER A 281 27.89 -12.32 -35.03
CA SER A 281 26.99 -13.16 -35.84
C SER A 281 26.28 -12.40 -36.96
N LEU A 282 26.51 -11.08 -37.06
CA LEU A 282 25.90 -10.18 -38.03
C LEU A 282 26.73 -10.11 -39.32
N ALA A 283 26.14 -9.54 -40.36
CA ALA A 283 26.87 -9.19 -41.58
C ALA A 283 27.31 -7.73 -41.53
N SER A 284 28.29 -7.35 -42.36
CA SER A 284 28.63 -5.96 -42.61
C SER A 284 27.50 -5.27 -43.40
N GLY A 285 27.09 -4.07 -42.98
CA GLY A 285 25.97 -3.33 -43.57
C GLY A 285 25.52 -2.17 -42.68
N THR A 286 24.54 -1.39 -43.14
CA THR A 286 23.92 -0.33 -42.32
C THR A 286 22.65 -0.85 -41.69
N TYR A 287 22.52 -0.69 -40.37
CA TYR A 287 21.40 -1.17 -39.57
C TYR A 287 20.76 -0.03 -38.77
N ILE A 288 19.47 -0.18 -38.45
CA ILE A 288 18.78 0.66 -37.47
C ILE A 288 18.90 0.00 -36.10
N HIS A 289 19.23 0.78 -35.07
CA HIS A 289 19.11 0.36 -33.68
C HIS A 289 18.28 1.38 -32.89
N SER A 290 17.56 0.89 -31.88
CA SER A 290 16.52 1.64 -31.20
C SER A 290 16.44 1.28 -29.72
N VAL A 291 16.08 2.25 -28.87
CA VAL A 291 15.72 2.02 -27.47
C VAL A 291 14.29 2.50 -27.27
N PHE A 292 13.45 1.69 -26.62
CA PHE A 292 12.02 1.92 -26.44
C PHE A 292 11.60 1.77 -24.97
N SER A 293 10.67 2.61 -24.51
CA SER A 293 9.71 2.29 -23.46
C SER A 293 8.39 1.81 -24.11
N THR A 294 7.31 1.65 -23.34
CA THR A 294 6.01 1.21 -23.88
C THR A 294 5.46 2.13 -24.98
N ASP A 295 5.54 3.46 -24.82
CA ASP A 295 4.99 4.45 -25.77
C ASP A 295 6.04 5.29 -26.51
N PHE A 296 7.27 5.40 -25.98
CA PHE A 296 8.31 6.29 -26.50
C PHE A 296 9.54 5.52 -26.96
N GLY A 297 10.35 6.11 -27.83
CA GLY A 297 11.62 5.52 -28.23
C GLY A 297 12.44 6.42 -29.14
N GLU A 298 13.75 6.18 -29.11
CA GLU A 298 14.72 6.81 -30.00
C GLU A 298 15.29 5.80 -31.00
N SER A 299 15.84 6.27 -32.11
CA SER A 299 16.39 5.39 -33.16
C SER A 299 17.52 6.05 -33.95
N ALA A 300 18.61 5.32 -34.13
CA ALA A 300 19.80 5.76 -34.85
C ALA A 300 20.28 4.71 -35.86
N LEU A 301 21.26 5.09 -36.69
CA LEU A 301 21.89 4.23 -37.69
C LEU A 301 23.31 3.89 -37.24
N ILE A 302 23.68 2.62 -37.37
CA ILE A 302 25.06 2.13 -37.20
C ILE A 302 25.51 1.40 -38.47
N VAL A 303 26.76 1.62 -38.86
CA VAL A 303 27.42 0.89 -39.96
C VAL A 303 28.32 -0.19 -39.37
N LEU A 304 27.99 -1.45 -39.62
CA LEU A 304 28.88 -2.57 -39.34
C LEU A 304 29.82 -2.78 -40.52
N GLU A 305 31.10 -2.59 -40.30
CA GLU A 305 32.16 -2.76 -41.30
C GLU A 305 32.75 -4.17 -41.19
N SER A 306 33.18 -4.76 -42.32
CA SER A 306 33.89 -6.05 -42.28
C SER A 306 35.19 -5.91 -41.48
N PRO A 307 35.67 -6.95 -40.78
CA PRO A 307 37.04 -6.94 -40.27
C PRO A 307 38.03 -6.74 -41.43
N ASP A 308 39.12 -6.04 -41.13
CA ASP A 308 40.20 -5.79 -42.08
C ASP A 308 41.00 -7.09 -42.29
N ASP A 309 40.55 -7.89 -43.27
CA ASP A 309 41.25 -9.06 -43.79
C ASP A 309 42.56 -8.58 -44.47
N GLY A 310 43.60 -8.38 -43.66
CA GLY A 310 44.88 -7.72 -44.01
C GLY A 310 45.80 -8.46 -44.99
N ASP A 311 45.24 -9.11 -46.00
CA ASP A 311 45.93 -9.77 -47.12
C ASP A 311 46.06 -8.80 -48.32
N ASP A 312 47.08 -7.93 -48.28
CA ASP A 312 47.72 -7.42 -49.50
C ASP A 312 49.27 -7.42 -49.37
N ALA A 313 49.78 -8.50 -48.79
CA ALA A 313 51.20 -8.83 -48.74
C ALA A 313 51.66 -9.41 -50.09
N ASP A 314 51.73 -8.57 -51.13
CA ASP A 314 52.29 -8.95 -52.44
C ASP A 314 53.80 -9.24 -52.30
N ASP A 315 54.15 -10.53 -52.21
CA ASP A 315 55.52 -11.07 -52.12
C ASP A 315 56.24 -10.95 -53.48
N GLY A 316 56.40 -9.71 -53.94
CA GLY A 316 57.12 -9.31 -55.14
C GLY A 316 58.64 -9.40 -54.99
N GLY A 317 59.13 -10.54 -54.51
CA GLY A 317 60.56 -10.76 -54.24
C GLY A 317 61.41 -10.80 -55.51
N ASP A 318 62.44 -9.97 -55.56
CA ASP A 318 63.64 -10.24 -56.36
C ASP A 318 64.89 -9.99 -55.51
N ALA A 319 65.91 -10.82 -55.71
CA ALA A 319 67.09 -10.86 -54.86
C ALA A 319 68.35 -11.12 -55.71
N ASP A 320 69.06 -10.05 -56.04
CA ASP A 320 70.43 -10.13 -56.53
C ASP A 320 71.35 -9.19 -55.74
N ASN A 321 72.62 -9.59 -55.60
CA ASN A 321 73.59 -8.99 -54.68
C ASN A 321 74.93 -8.86 -55.41
N GLY A 322 75.06 -7.79 -56.18
CA GLY A 322 76.18 -7.52 -57.10
C GLY A 322 77.06 -6.36 -56.66
N ASP A 323 78.35 -6.64 -56.52
CA ASP A 323 79.41 -5.72 -56.04
C ASP A 323 80.04 -4.86 -57.16
N ALA A 324 80.88 -3.90 -56.75
CA ALA A 324 81.91 -3.17 -57.51
C ALA A 324 81.55 -1.91 -58.36
N ASP A 325 81.98 -0.76 -57.80
CA ASP A 325 82.92 0.21 -58.39
C ASP A 325 82.51 1.34 -59.38
N ASP A 326 83.28 2.43 -59.23
CA ASP A 326 83.61 3.55 -60.14
C ASP A 326 82.54 4.55 -60.65
N ALA A 327 82.47 5.66 -59.89
CA ALA A 327 82.96 6.99 -60.31
C ALA A 327 82.09 8.00 -61.13
N ASP A 328 82.04 9.22 -60.57
CA ASP A 328 82.51 10.51 -61.15
C ASP A 328 81.50 11.67 -61.36
N ASP A 329 82.01 12.87 -61.02
CA ASP A 329 81.67 14.26 -61.38
C ASP A 329 80.22 14.85 -61.36
N GLY A 330 80.06 15.89 -60.54
CA GLY A 330 79.33 17.14 -60.87
C GLY A 330 77.88 17.32 -60.37
N ASP A 331 77.40 18.52 -60.04
CA ASP A 331 78.07 19.82 -59.79
C ASP A 331 77.16 20.74 -58.92
N ALA A 332 77.73 21.85 -58.43
CA ALA A 332 77.24 22.88 -57.50
C ALA A 332 75.74 23.24 -57.42
N GLY A 333 75.33 23.69 -56.22
CA GLY A 333 73.98 24.22 -55.94
C GLY A 333 73.81 24.84 -54.54
N ASP A 334 74.73 25.72 -54.11
CA ASP A 334 74.68 26.38 -52.79
C ASP A 334 73.40 27.24 -52.59
N GLY A 335 72.90 27.33 -51.35
CA GLY A 335 71.66 28.03 -51.05
C GLY A 335 71.28 28.15 -49.56
N ASP A 336 72.22 28.49 -48.68
CA ASP A 336 71.90 28.97 -47.32
C ASP A 336 71.11 30.30 -47.37
N GLY A 337 70.27 30.57 -46.36
CA GLY A 337 69.85 31.95 -46.06
C GLY A 337 68.45 32.15 -45.49
N ASP A 338 68.42 32.41 -44.18
CA ASP A 338 67.62 33.43 -43.49
C ASP A 338 66.09 33.52 -43.68
N SER A 339 65.41 33.34 -42.54
CA SER A 339 64.15 34.01 -42.18
C SER A 339 64.31 35.54 -42.15
N ASP A 340 63.21 36.27 -42.35
CA ASP A 340 62.85 37.40 -41.48
C ASP A 340 61.40 37.86 -41.69
N ASP A 341 60.85 38.58 -40.70
CA ASP A 341 59.49 39.09 -40.60
C ASP A 341 59.10 40.16 -41.65
N SER A 342 57.80 40.36 -41.89
CA SER A 342 57.06 41.58 -41.42
C SER A 342 55.77 41.92 -42.19
N ASP A 343 54.69 42.06 -41.41
CA ASP A 343 53.67 43.13 -41.39
C ASP A 343 52.92 43.59 -42.67
N ASN A 344 51.61 43.32 -42.69
CA ASN A 344 50.52 44.33 -42.77
C ASN A 344 49.17 43.61 -42.45
N ALA A 345 48.40 43.87 -41.39
CA ALA A 345 47.81 45.11 -40.81
C ALA A 345 46.51 45.59 -41.52
N ASP A 346 45.64 46.31 -40.77
CA ASP A 346 44.33 46.90 -41.14
C ASP A 346 43.10 45.95 -41.02
N ASP A 347 42.02 46.21 -40.26
CA ASP A 347 41.81 46.94 -38.96
C ASP A 347 40.34 46.66 -38.47
N GLY A 348 40.00 46.91 -37.19
CA GLY A 348 38.60 46.83 -36.70
C GLY A 348 38.37 46.72 -35.19
N ASP A 349 38.40 47.84 -34.47
CA ASP A 349 38.24 47.96 -33.00
C ASP A 349 36.78 47.96 -32.48
N ASP A 350 36.63 47.61 -31.18
CA ASP A 350 35.90 48.33 -30.09
C ASP A 350 35.81 47.34 -28.87
N ALA A 351 36.38 47.54 -27.66
CA ALA A 351 36.43 48.68 -26.69
C ALA A 351 35.07 48.93 -25.98
N ASP A 352 34.88 49.13 -24.66
CA ASP A 352 35.62 49.02 -23.36
C ASP A 352 34.56 48.61 -22.27
N ASP A 353 34.74 48.34 -20.96
CA ASP A 353 35.80 48.34 -19.92
C ASP A 353 35.82 46.93 -19.21
N ALA A 354 36.73 46.43 -18.35
CA ALA A 354 37.88 46.91 -17.55
C ALA A 354 37.63 47.41 -16.09
N ASP A 355 37.64 46.52 -15.05
CA ASP A 355 38.21 46.83 -13.70
C ASP A 355 38.62 45.57 -12.88
N ASP A 356 39.58 45.73 -11.97
CA ASP A 356 40.42 44.68 -11.33
C ASP A 356 39.90 44.17 -9.95
N GLY A 357 40.58 43.17 -9.35
CA GLY A 357 40.27 42.69 -7.99
C GLY A 357 41.05 41.49 -7.42
N ASP A 358 42.39 41.53 -7.41
CA ASP A 358 43.21 40.65 -6.53
C ASP A 358 42.83 40.89 -5.05
N ASP A 359 42.91 39.91 -4.13
CA ASP A 359 44.16 39.40 -3.56
C ASP A 359 43.91 38.12 -2.72
N ALA A 360 44.99 37.45 -2.30
CA ALA A 360 44.96 36.34 -1.34
C ALA A 360 45.23 36.81 0.11
N ASP A 361 44.86 35.99 1.10
CA ASP A 361 45.73 35.77 2.26
C ASP A 361 45.33 34.50 3.05
N ASP A 362 46.35 33.74 3.49
CA ASP A 362 46.23 32.74 4.56
C ASP A 362 46.17 33.46 5.91
N SER A 363 45.37 32.94 6.86
CA SER A 363 45.76 32.96 8.29
C SER A 363 44.96 31.94 9.10
N ASP A 364 45.72 31.14 9.86
CA ASP A 364 45.27 30.24 10.92
C ASP A 364 45.01 31.03 12.23
N ASP A 365 44.12 30.49 13.08
CA ASP A 365 44.18 30.57 14.55
C ASP A 365 42.98 29.77 15.11
N GLY A 366 43.25 28.55 15.56
CA GLY A 366 42.23 27.59 16.04
C GLY A 366 41.74 27.81 17.48
N ASN A 367 41.10 26.77 18.05
CA ASN A 367 40.85 26.67 19.48
C ASN A 367 40.76 25.21 19.94
N ASP A 368 41.86 24.68 20.49
CA ASP A 368 41.87 23.39 21.20
C ASP A 368 41.09 23.44 22.52
N ALA A 369 40.61 22.27 22.97
CA ALA A 369 40.18 22.01 24.34
C ALA A 369 40.24 20.50 24.62
N ASP A 370 41.44 19.99 24.90
CA ASP A 370 41.69 18.59 25.30
C ASP A 370 41.18 18.25 26.72
N ASP A 371 41.21 16.94 26.99
CA ASP A 371 41.16 16.18 28.26
C ASP A 371 39.92 15.25 28.33
N ALA A 372 40.00 13.99 27.85
CA ALA A 372 40.74 12.83 28.37
C ALA A 372 40.06 12.11 29.57
N ASP A 373 39.78 10.82 29.43
CA ASP A 373 40.62 9.75 30.01
C ASP A 373 40.32 8.38 29.33
N ASP A 374 41.24 7.43 29.43
CA ASP A 374 41.06 6.02 29.01
C ASP A 374 40.56 5.16 30.20
N GLY A 375 40.03 3.95 29.98
CA GLY A 375 39.77 3.03 31.11
C GLY A 375 38.87 1.80 30.89
N ASP A 376 39.44 0.75 30.30
CA ASP A 376 39.34 -0.68 30.66
C ASP A 376 38.14 -1.25 31.46
N ASP A 377 37.51 -2.26 30.83
CA ASP A 377 37.28 -3.62 31.35
C ASP A 377 36.76 -3.90 32.80
N ALA A 378 35.61 -4.60 32.80
CA ALA A 378 35.41 -5.91 33.43
C ALA A 378 34.81 -6.08 34.86
N ASP A 379 34.01 -7.16 34.91
CA ASP A 379 33.76 -8.11 36.00
C ASP A 379 32.80 -7.84 37.19
N ASP A 380 32.23 -8.99 37.57
CA ASP A 380 31.54 -9.42 38.78
C ASP A 380 30.20 -8.79 39.24
N ALA A 381 29.22 -9.68 39.23
CA ALA A 381 27.93 -9.64 39.91
C ALA A 381 28.04 -9.55 41.45
N ASP A 382 26.91 -9.22 42.08
CA ASP A 382 26.64 -9.60 43.47
C ASP A 382 25.22 -10.17 43.60
N ASP A 383 25.07 -11.29 44.31
CA ASP A 383 23.78 -11.89 44.67
C ASP A 383 23.29 -11.25 45.99
N GLY A 384 21.97 -11.01 46.15
CA GLY A 384 21.50 -10.32 47.36
C GLY A 384 20.00 -10.39 47.65
N ASP A 385 19.56 -11.49 48.26
CA ASP A 385 18.23 -11.68 48.85
C ASP A 385 17.67 -10.46 49.59
N ASN A 386 16.36 -10.23 49.44
CA ASN A 386 15.50 -10.29 50.63
C ASN A 386 14.06 -10.65 50.30
N ALA A 387 13.41 -11.36 51.24
CA ALA A 387 12.05 -11.86 51.12
C ALA A 387 11.27 -11.72 52.44
N ASP A 388 9.98 -12.05 52.38
CA ASP A 388 9.01 -12.13 53.49
C ASP A 388 8.50 -10.77 54.06
N GLY A 389 7.27 -10.79 54.58
CA GLY A 389 6.53 -9.61 55.08
C GLY A 389 5.06 -9.60 54.68
N SER A 390 4.23 -10.38 55.38
CA SER A 390 2.78 -10.44 55.16
C SER A 390 1.96 -9.69 56.22
N ASP A 391 0.66 -9.48 55.92
CA ASP A 391 -0.48 -9.34 56.86
C ASP A 391 -1.14 -7.96 57.13
N GLY A 392 -2.43 -8.05 57.51
CA GLY A 392 -3.31 -7.00 58.06
C GLY A 392 -3.95 -5.99 57.09
N GLU A 393 -5.21 -5.53 57.24
CA GLU A 393 -6.38 -5.98 58.04
C GLU A 393 -7.67 -5.49 57.34
N ALA A 394 -8.86 -5.89 57.83
CA ALA A 394 -10.16 -5.49 57.29
C ALA A 394 -11.02 -4.70 58.30
N GLY A 395 -11.89 -3.82 57.83
CA GLY A 395 -12.89 -3.09 58.64
C GLY A 395 -13.26 -1.70 58.07
N THR A 396 -14.42 -1.12 58.36
CA THR A 396 -15.63 -1.60 59.08
C THR A 396 -16.89 -0.84 58.60
N ASP A 397 -18.05 -1.33 59.00
CA ASP A 397 -19.41 -0.88 58.62
C ASP A 397 -19.83 0.57 58.99
N GLU A 398 -20.91 0.98 58.32
CA GLU A 398 -21.96 1.94 58.71
C GLU A 398 -21.65 3.31 59.35
N ALA A 399 -22.13 4.36 58.67
CA ALA A 399 -22.86 5.46 59.29
C ALA A 399 -23.92 6.01 58.31
N GLY A 400 -25.10 6.40 58.81
CA GLY A 400 -26.19 6.94 57.99
C GLY A 400 -27.08 7.93 58.73
N ASP A 401 -28.19 8.30 58.07
CA ASP A 401 -29.31 9.13 58.54
C ASP A 401 -29.08 10.66 58.70
N GLN A 402 -29.95 11.41 58.02
CA GLN A 402 -30.73 12.60 58.47
C GLN A 402 -30.76 13.80 57.50
N SER A 403 -31.90 13.95 56.80
CA SER A 403 -32.45 15.25 56.35
C SER A 403 -33.91 15.13 55.89
N GLY A 404 -34.85 15.24 56.84
CA GLY A 404 -36.15 15.89 56.62
C GLY A 404 -36.08 17.35 57.11
N PRO A 405 -37.08 18.23 56.85
CA PRO A 405 -38.49 17.92 57.14
C PRO A 405 -39.53 18.44 56.13
N ASP A 406 -40.80 18.10 56.37
CA ASP A 406 -41.98 18.57 55.63
C ASP A 406 -42.32 20.07 55.81
N GLY A 407 -43.18 20.59 54.94
CA GLY A 407 -43.75 21.94 55.05
C GLY A 407 -44.80 22.28 53.99
N GLU A 408 -46.04 21.83 54.19
CA GLU A 408 -47.19 22.16 53.33
C GLU A 408 -47.54 23.66 53.35
N ALA A 409 -47.97 24.18 52.20
CA ALA A 409 -48.86 25.34 52.09
C ALA A 409 -49.71 25.24 50.82
N THR A 410 -50.98 25.62 50.90
CA THR A 410 -51.97 25.56 49.81
C THR A 410 -51.95 26.82 48.94
N ASP A 411 -52.54 26.76 47.74
CA ASP A 411 -53.84 27.39 47.47
C ASP A 411 -54.37 27.07 46.06
N GLU A 412 -55.69 26.97 45.92
CA GLU A 412 -56.42 26.82 44.65
C GLU A 412 -56.90 28.19 44.15
N ASP A 413 -56.87 28.46 42.83
CA ASP A 413 -57.89 29.30 42.19
C ASP A 413 -58.09 28.95 40.70
N SER A 414 -59.23 29.36 40.14
CA SER A 414 -59.78 28.92 38.85
C SER A 414 -59.64 29.93 37.72
N GLN A 415 -59.59 29.45 36.46
CA GLN A 415 -60.32 29.93 35.26
C GLN A 415 -59.91 29.05 34.06
N MET A 416 -60.75 28.35 33.30
CA MET A 416 -62.01 28.67 32.57
C MET A 416 -61.86 29.62 31.35
N ALA A 417 -61.79 29.02 30.15
CA ALA A 417 -62.45 29.43 28.89
C ALA A 417 -61.96 28.50 27.74
N GLU A 418 -62.79 28.00 26.83
CA GLU A 418 -64.27 27.91 26.78
C GLU A 418 -64.68 26.64 25.99
#